data_AF-A0AB39YGT9-F1
#
_entry.id   AF-A0AB39YGT9-F1
#
_cell.length_a   1.000
_cell.length_b   1.000
_cell.length_c   1.000
_cell.angle_alpha   90.00
_cell.angle_beta   90.00
_cell.angle_gamma   90.00
#
_symmetry.space_group_name_H-M   'P 1'
#
loop_
_entity.id
_entity.type
_entity.pdbx_description
1 polymer ?
#
loop_
_entity_poly.entity_id
_entity_poly.type
_entity_poly.pdbx_seq_one_letter_code
_entity_poly.pdbx_strand_id
1 'polypeptide(L)'
;MIDLERDSSPLPDEELLHCVTEFKSTRYSILAPLRLGLLAAGADLAADDERLLRYATALGIAGQMRNDYLDLSGEGGAGPGSDIRAGRRAYAVRAVLAATDGAERAVVEKALGDVDCPRESVDHIRDRARRHGIDARIRADIRRHAQTATAEAAAGTPHWRTEAVSFFTHLPHVVAHTVQ
;
A
#
# COMPACT_ATOMS: atom_id res chain seq x y z
N MET A 1 -4.42 -16.85 -4.93
CA MET A 1 -3.60 -17.79 -4.15
C MET A 1 -2.63 -17.04 -3.24
N ILE A 2 -1.86 -16.07 -3.76
CA ILE A 2 -0.85 -15.33 -2.97
C ILE A 2 -1.40 -14.50 -1.79
N ASP A 3 -2.61 -13.93 -1.89
CA ASP A 3 -3.26 -13.24 -0.76
C ASP A 3 -3.51 -14.18 0.43
N LEU A 4 -3.87 -15.43 0.16
CA LEU A 4 -4.12 -16.44 1.21
C LEU A 4 -2.79 -16.90 1.84
N GLU A 5 -1.71 -16.93 1.07
CA GLU A 5 -0.37 -17.22 1.57
C GLU A 5 0.10 -16.12 2.53
N ARG A 6 -0.07 -14.85 2.16
CA ARG A 6 0.14 -13.72 3.08
C ARG A 6 -0.63 -13.90 4.37
N ASP A 7 -1.92 -14.23 4.28
CA ASP A 7 -2.81 -14.31 5.43
C ASP A 7 -2.60 -15.58 6.27
N SER A 8 -1.90 -16.59 5.77
CA SER A 8 -1.54 -17.79 6.55
C SER A 8 -0.13 -17.73 7.15
N SER A 9 0.74 -16.86 6.64
CA SER A 9 2.06 -16.60 7.22
C SER A 9 1.94 -15.83 8.55
N PRO A 10 2.57 -16.28 9.66
CA PRO A 10 2.53 -15.58 10.95
C PRO A 10 3.09 -14.16 10.90
N LEU A 11 4.06 -13.90 10.02
CA LEU A 11 4.62 -12.58 9.78
C LEU A 11 5.12 -12.52 8.33
N PRO A 12 4.27 -12.17 7.35
CA PRO A 12 4.70 -12.09 5.97
C PRO A 12 5.83 -11.06 5.83
N ASP A 13 6.84 -11.38 5.02
CA ASP A 13 7.87 -10.41 4.69
C ASP A 13 7.34 -9.33 3.73
N GLU A 14 8.13 -8.29 3.55
CA GLU A 14 7.72 -7.15 2.74
C GLU A 14 7.71 -7.48 1.24
N GLU A 15 8.53 -8.43 0.81
CA GLU A 15 8.59 -8.88 -0.58
C GLU A 15 7.29 -9.58 -0.98
N LEU A 16 6.76 -10.45 -0.11
CA LEU A 16 5.45 -11.06 -0.30
C LEU A 16 4.36 -10.00 -0.33
N LEU A 17 4.40 -8.98 0.54
CA LEU A 17 3.42 -7.89 0.51
C LEU A 17 3.50 -7.07 -0.79
N HIS A 18 4.69 -6.78 -1.28
CA HIS A 18 4.89 -6.13 -2.58
C HIS A 18 4.32 -6.99 -3.71
N CYS A 19 4.61 -8.30 -3.70
CA CYS A 19 4.12 -9.23 -4.70
C CYS A 19 2.59 -9.32 -4.69
N VAL A 20 1.99 -9.46 -3.52
CA VAL A 20 0.53 -9.39 -3.34
C VAL A 20 -0.01 -8.07 -3.90
N THR A 21 0.59 -6.93 -3.55
CA THR A 21 0.14 -5.61 -4.04
C THR A 21 0.24 -5.50 -5.55
N GLU A 22 1.31 -6.03 -6.14
CA GLU A 22 1.54 -5.98 -7.57
C GLU A 22 0.49 -6.78 -8.34
N PHE A 23 0.30 -8.05 -7.98
CA PHE A 23 -0.61 -8.97 -8.65
C PHE A 23 -2.07 -8.70 -8.30
N LYS A 24 -2.36 -8.27 -7.08
CA LYS A 24 -3.74 -8.02 -6.65
C LYS A 24 -4.29 -6.75 -7.24
N SER A 25 -3.53 -5.64 -7.25
CA SER A 25 -4.09 -4.32 -7.62
C SER A 25 -3.29 -3.56 -8.66
N THR A 26 -1.97 -3.49 -8.50
CA THR A 26 -1.13 -2.59 -9.30
C THR A 26 -1.24 -2.85 -10.79
N ARG A 27 -1.14 -4.12 -11.21
CA ARG A 27 -1.14 -4.46 -12.64
C ARG A 27 -2.43 -4.08 -13.34
N TYR A 28 -3.58 -4.34 -12.71
CA TYR A 28 -4.87 -4.07 -13.35
C TYR A 28 -5.34 -2.63 -13.16
N SER A 29 -5.02 -1.98 -12.03
CA SER A 29 -5.54 -0.65 -11.68
C SER A 29 -4.68 0.49 -12.19
N ILE A 30 -3.38 0.26 -12.41
CA ILE A 30 -2.43 1.31 -12.77
C ILE A 30 -1.73 0.96 -14.08
N LEU A 31 -1.03 -0.18 -14.13
CA LEU A 31 -0.17 -0.51 -15.28
C LEU A 31 -0.98 -0.77 -16.56
N ALA A 32 -2.05 -1.56 -16.48
CA ALA A 32 -2.87 -1.88 -17.64
C ALA A 32 -3.53 -0.62 -18.25
N PRO A 33 -4.18 0.28 -17.49
CA PRO A 33 -4.69 1.55 -18.03
C PRO A 33 -3.61 2.42 -18.70
N LEU A 34 -2.41 2.51 -18.12
CA LEU A 34 -1.30 3.26 -18.72
C LEU A 34 -0.89 2.68 -20.07
N ARG A 35 -0.65 1.36 -20.11
CA ARG A 35 -0.30 0.64 -21.35
C ARG A 35 -1.38 0.78 -22.41
N LEU A 36 -2.65 0.62 -22.03
CA LEU A 36 -3.78 0.76 -22.94
C LEU A 36 -3.88 2.17 -23.52
N GLY A 37 -3.67 3.21 -22.71
CA GLY A 37 -3.66 4.60 -23.18
C GLY A 37 -2.55 4.87 -24.19
N LEU A 38 -1.35 4.34 -23.94
CA LEU A 38 -0.22 4.46 -24.87
C LEU A 38 -0.43 3.70 -26.18
N LEU A 39 -0.94 2.46 -26.11
CA LEU A 39 -1.29 1.68 -27.30
C LEU A 39 -2.37 2.37 -28.13
N ALA A 40 -3.41 2.92 -27.48
CA ALA A 40 -4.46 3.68 -28.16
C ALA A 40 -3.92 4.96 -28.83
N ALA A 41 -2.84 5.54 -28.29
CA ALA A 41 -2.14 6.68 -28.88
C ALA A 41 -1.11 6.28 -29.97
N GLY A 42 -0.98 4.99 -30.29
CA GLY A 42 -0.06 4.48 -31.29
C GLY A 42 1.41 4.42 -30.84
N ALA A 43 1.68 4.44 -29.55
CA ALA A 43 3.04 4.34 -29.01
C ALA A 43 3.56 2.88 -29.03
N ASP A 44 4.87 2.73 -29.19
CA ASP A 44 5.57 1.46 -28.97
C ASP A 44 5.89 1.31 -27.48
N LEU A 45 5.32 0.28 -26.84
CA LEU A 45 5.54 0.02 -25.42
C LEU A 45 6.93 -0.50 -25.12
N ALA A 46 7.63 -1.14 -26.06
CA ALA A 46 8.85 -1.88 -25.75
C ALA A 46 9.94 -1.03 -25.07
N ALA A 47 10.05 0.24 -25.46
CA ALA A 47 11.03 1.17 -24.90
C ALA A 47 10.66 1.70 -23.50
N ASP A 48 9.37 1.75 -23.18
CA ASP A 48 8.86 2.40 -21.96
C ASP A 48 8.29 1.41 -20.93
N ASP A 49 8.10 0.14 -21.29
CA ASP A 49 7.37 -0.83 -20.49
C ASP A 49 7.95 -1.01 -19.07
N GLU A 50 9.27 -1.07 -18.97
CA GLU A 50 9.96 -1.22 -17.69
C GLU A 50 9.77 0.02 -16.81
N ARG A 51 9.80 1.22 -17.40
CA ARG A 51 9.54 2.47 -16.68
C ARG A 51 8.10 2.53 -16.18
N LEU A 52 7.14 2.16 -17.03
CA LEU A 52 5.73 2.10 -16.65
C LEU A 52 5.50 1.11 -15.50
N LEU A 53 6.19 -0.04 -15.55
CA LEU A 53 6.16 -1.02 -14.47
C LEU A 53 6.73 -0.44 -13.17
N ARG A 54 7.93 0.17 -13.19
CA ARG A 54 8.53 0.77 -11.99
C ARG A 54 7.66 1.88 -11.40
N TYR A 55 7.10 2.75 -12.24
CA TYR A 55 6.14 3.77 -11.83
C TYR A 55 4.91 3.14 -11.18
N ALA A 56 4.28 2.19 -11.86
CA ALA A 56 3.06 1.54 -11.38
C ALA A 56 3.30 0.80 -10.06
N THR A 57 4.39 0.05 -9.94
CA THR A 57 4.78 -0.67 -8.73
C THR A 57 4.99 0.29 -7.57
N ALA A 58 5.76 1.36 -7.74
CA ALA A 58 5.98 2.34 -6.68
C ALA A 58 4.68 3.02 -6.24
N LEU A 59 3.83 3.43 -7.19
CA LEU A 59 2.53 4.05 -6.87
C LEU A 59 1.56 3.06 -6.22
N GLY A 60 1.53 1.82 -6.69
CA GLY A 60 0.66 0.75 -6.16
C GLY A 60 1.00 0.40 -4.73
N ILE A 61 2.30 0.28 -4.40
CA ILE A 61 2.77 0.06 -3.03
C ILE A 61 2.37 1.22 -2.13
N ALA A 62 2.63 2.47 -2.54
CA ALA A 62 2.23 3.66 -1.78
C ALA A 62 0.71 3.70 -1.53
N GLY A 63 -0.08 3.39 -2.56
CA GLY A 63 -1.54 3.34 -2.49
C GLY A 63 -2.06 2.25 -1.55
N GLN A 64 -1.50 1.05 -1.60
CA GLN A 64 -1.88 -0.04 -0.71
C GLN A 64 -1.50 0.26 0.75
N MET A 65 -0.28 0.75 1.00
CA MET A 65 0.14 1.16 2.34
C MET A 65 -0.75 2.27 2.91
N ARG A 66 -1.18 3.23 2.08
CA ARG A 66 -2.17 4.25 2.46
C ARG A 66 -3.50 3.62 2.87
N ASN A 67 -4.03 2.69 2.08
CA ASN A 67 -5.31 2.06 2.38
C ASN A 67 -5.25 1.27 3.70
N ASP A 68 -4.19 0.49 3.92
CA ASP A 68 -3.98 -0.26 5.16
C ASP A 68 -3.80 0.67 6.36
N TYR A 69 -3.10 1.80 6.17
CA TYR A 69 -2.97 2.83 7.20
C TYR A 69 -4.33 3.44 7.56
N LEU A 70 -5.15 3.81 6.57
CA LEU A 70 -6.47 4.40 6.81
C LEU A 70 -7.43 3.40 7.47
N ASP A 71 -7.34 2.11 7.13
CA ASP A 71 -8.10 1.06 7.81
C ASP A 71 -7.73 0.96 9.29
N LEU A 72 -6.43 0.89 9.59
CA LEU A 72 -5.95 0.84 10.96
C LEU A 72 -6.22 2.15 11.72
N SER A 73 -6.06 3.31 11.08
CA SER A 73 -6.33 4.62 11.69
C SER A 73 -7.83 4.86 11.91
N GLY A 74 -8.71 4.05 11.33
CA GLY A 74 -10.16 4.20 11.45
C GLY A 74 -10.75 5.31 10.58
N GLU A 75 -9.96 5.84 9.65
CA GLU A 75 -10.36 6.86 8.67
C GLU A 75 -10.76 6.23 7.33
N GLY A 76 -10.65 4.91 7.20
CA GLY A 76 -11.09 4.14 6.05
C GLY A 76 -12.62 3.98 5.96
N GLY A 77 -13.12 3.80 4.73
CA GLY A 77 -14.56 3.70 4.45
C GLY A 77 -15.24 2.42 4.95
N ALA A 78 -14.48 1.36 5.26
CA ALA A 78 -15.01 0.07 5.75
C ALA A 78 -15.15 0.00 7.28
N GLY A 79 -14.83 1.09 7.98
CA GLY A 79 -14.78 1.12 9.45
C GLY A 79 -13.42 0.68 10.02
N PRO A 80 -13.14 1.01 11.30
CA PRO A 80 -11.83 0.82 11.90
C PRO A 80 -11.46 -0.66 12.07
N GLY A 81 -10.28 -1.05 11.59
CA GLY A 81 -9.73 -2.38 11.74
C GLY A 81 -10.50 -3.46 10.98
N SER A 82 -11.01 -3.13 9.78
CA SER A 82 -11.64 -4.13 8.92
C SER A 82 -10.62 -5.17 8.46
N ASP A 83 -9.36 -4.79 8.26
CA ASP A 83 -8.25 -5.71 7.97
C ASP A 83 -8.02 -6.68 9.13
N ILE A 84 -8.04 -6.19 10.36
CA ILE A 84 -7.86 -7.02 11.56
C ILE A 84 -8.98 -8.07 11.64
N ARG A 85 -10.25 -7.66 11.55
CA ARG A 85 -11.39 -8.59 11.59
C ARG A 85 -11.37 -9.60 10.46
N ALA A 86 -10.90 -9.19 9.29
CA ALA A 86 -10.75 -10.07 8.13
C ALA A 86 -9.51 -10.98 8.21
N GLY A 87 -8.65 -10.82 9.24
CA GLY A 87 -7.41 -11.58 9.38
C GLY A 87 -6.34 -11.21 8.35
N ARG A 88 -6.46 -10.04 7.71
CA ARG A 88 -5.53 -9.60 6.67
C ARG A 88 -4.23 -9.13 7.28
N ARG A 89 -3.14 -9.85 7.00
CA ARG A 89 -1.79 -9.51 7.48
C ARG A 89 -1.09 -8.53 6.52
N ALA A 90 -1.78 -7.46 6.14
CA ALA A 90 -1.30 -6.42 5.22
C ALA A 90 -0.26 -5.49 5.89
N TYR A 91 0.21 -4.43 5.23
CA TYR A 91 1.39 -3.66 5.67
C TYR A 91 1.25 -3.13 7.11
N ALA A 92 0.09 -2.53 7.44
CA ALA A 92 -0.13 -1.94 8.75
C ALA A 92 -0.20 -3.00 9.87
N VAL A 93 -0.96 -4.08 9.65
CA VAL A 93 -1.08 -5.20 10.59
C VAL A 93 0.27 -5.90 10.77
N ARG A 94 1.01 -6.15 9.69
CA ARG A 94 2.37 -6.70 9.74
C ARG A 94 3.28 -5.81 10.59
N ALA A 95 3.24 -4.49 10.39
CA ALA A 95 4.07 -3.56 11.14
C ALA A 95 3.78 -3.60 12.65
N VAL A 96 2.50 -3.72 13.03
CA VAL A 96 2.10 -3.92 14.44
C VAL A 96 2.59 -5.27 14.97
N LEU A 97 2.41 -6.36 14.23
CA LEU A 97 2.89 -7.69 14.63
C LEU A 97 4.42 -7.76 14.77
N ALA A 98 5.15 -7.03 13.93
CA ALA A 98 6.61 -6.97 13.97
C ALA A 98 7.15 -6.14 15.15
N ALA A 99 6.36 -5.20 15.67
CA ALA A 99 6.75 -4.32 16.77
C ALA A 99 6.24 -4.77 18.14
N THR A 100 5.43 -5.83 18.20
CA THR A 100 4.88 -6.38 19.43
C THR A 100 5.45 -7.76 19.73
N ASP A 101 5.63 -8.08 21.01
CA ASP A 101 6.10 -9.38 21.49
C ASP A 101 5.24 -9.93 22.64
N GLY A 102 5.48 -11.19 23.03
CA GLY A 102 4.85 -11.83 24.18
C GLY A 102 3.33 -11.60 24.31
N ALA A 103 2.94 -10.98 25.43
CA ALA A 103 1.54 -10.67 25.71
C ALA A 103 0.96 -9.62 24.77
N GLU A 104 1.78 -8.70 24.24
CA GLU A 104 1.29 -7.69 23.32
C GLU A 104 0.91 -8.30 21.97
N ARG A 105 1.78 -9.16 21.45
CA ARG A 105 1.52 -9.90 20.20
C ARG A 105 0.32 -10.82 20.32
N ALA A 106 0.16 -11.51 21.46
CA ALA A 106 -0.97 -12.41 21.69
C ALA A 106 -2.34 -11.71 21.58
N VAL A 107 -2.44 -10.44 21.99
CA VAL A 107 -3.66 -9.64 21.84
C VAL A 107 -3.96 -9.35 20.37
N VAL A 108 -2.93 -9.00 19.58
CA VAL A 108 -3.09 -8.72 18.15
C VAL A 108 -3.50 -10.00 17.40
N GLU A 109 -2.82 -11.12 17.66
CA GLU A 109 -3.12 -12.41 17.03
C GLU A 109 -4.52 -12.92 17.42
N LYS A 110 -4.99 -12.67 18.66
CA LYS A 110 -6.35 -13.02 19.07
C LYS A 110 -7.43 -12.23 18.32
N ALA A 111 -7.17 -10.97 18.02
CA ALA A 111 -8.11 -10.12 17.29
C ALA A 111 -8.11 -10.40 15.78
N LEU A 112 -7.03 -10.97 15.24
CA LEU A 112 -6.90 -11.25 13.82
C LEU A 112 -7.83 -12.37 13.37
N GLY A 113 -8.73 -12.05 12.44
CA GLY A 113 -9.71 -13.00 11.90
C GLY A 113 -10.96 -13.18 12.77
N ASP A 114 -11.05 -12.47 13.91
CA ASP A 114 -12.27 -12.43 14.72
C ASP A 114 -13.24 -11.40 14.12
N VAL A 115 -14.27 -11.90 13.43
CA VAL A 115 -15.31 -11.08 12.78
C VAL A 115 -16.10 -10.26 13.81
N ASP A 116 -16.24 -10.77 15.03
CA ASP A 116 -16.96 -10.11 16.12
C ASP A 116 -16.03 -9.29 17.02
N CYS A 117 -14.76 -9.10 16.62
CA CYS A 117 -13.77 -8.37 17.40
C CYS A 117 -14.30 -6.99 17.81
N PRO A 118 -14.42 -6.72 19.12
CA PRO A 118 -14.98 -5.46 19.62
C PRO A 118 -14.17 -4.26 19.16
N ARG A 119 -14.85 -3.13 18.99
CA ARG A 119 -14.18 -1.86 18.64
C ARG A 119 -13.09 -1.47 19.64
N GLU A 120 -13.33 -1.75 20.92
CA GLU A 120 -12.38 -1.51 22.01
C GLU A 120 -11.06 -2.28 21.83
N SER A 121 -11.12 -3.53 21.38
CA SER A 121 -9.94 -4.34 21.07
C SER A 121 -9.15 -3.76 19.91
N VAL A 122 -9.84 -3.30 18.86
CA VAL A 122 -9.20 -2.61 17.72
C VAL A 122 -8.56 -1.30 18.17
N ASP A 123 -9.24 -0.52 19.02
CA ASP A 123 -8.69 0.73 19.56
C ASP A 123 -7.44 0.49 20.43
N HIS A 124 -7.41 -0.57 21.23
CA HIS A 124 -6.19 -0.96 21.96
C HIS A 124 -5.02 -1.32 21.04
N ILE A 125 -5.29 -1.99 19.91
CA ILE A 125 -4.26 -2.30 18.91
C ILE A 125 -3.75 -1.02 18.26
N ARG A 126 -4.64 -0.07 17.94
CA ARG A 126 -4.27 1.26 17.39
C ARG A 126 -3.41 2.06 18.35
N ASP A 127 -3.75 2.07 19.63
CA ASP A 127 -2.97 2.78 20.63
C ASP A 127 -1.57 2.16 20.82
N ARG A 128 -1.45 0.84 20.70
CA ARG A 128 -0.14 0.18 20.62
C ARG A 128 0.63 0.61 19.38
N ALA A 129 0.01 0.56 18.21
CA ALA A 129 0.64 0.99 16.95
C ALA A 129 1.22 2.41 17.06
N ARG A 130 0.47 3.34 17.67
CA ARG A 130 0.93 4.70 17.96
C ARG A 130 2.12 4.73 18.91
N ARG A 131 2.07 4.00 20.03
CA ARG A 131 3.18 3.94 21.00
C ARG A 131 4.48 3.38 20.41
N HIS A 132 4.37 2.44 19.48
CA HIS A 132 5.52 1.89 18.74
C HIS A 132 5.95 2.75 17.53
N GLY A 133 5.29 3.89 17.28
CA GLY A 133 5.63 4.79 16.17
C GLY A 133 5.31 4.22 14.78
N ILE A 134 4.40 3.24 14.68
CA ILE A 134 4.04 2.57 13.43
C ILE A 134 3.44 3.57 12.43
N ASP A 135 2.59 4.46 12.90
CA ASP A 135 1.98 5.52 12.09
C ASP A 135 3.05 6.37 11.36
N ALA A 136 4.08 6.80 12.09
CA ALA A 136 5.15 7.61 11.53
C ALA A 136 5.97 6.82 10.50
N ARG A 137 6.25 5.54 10.78
CA ARG A 137 6.97 4.63 9.89
C ARG A 137 6.21 4.42 8.58
N ILE A 138 4.94 4.00 8.63
CA ILE A 138 4.14 3.74 7.44
C ILE A 138 4.00 5.01 6.58
N ARG A 139 3.77 6.17 7.20
CA ARG A 139 3.74 7.44 6.47
C ARG A 139 5.07 7.77 5.79
N ALA A 140 6.20 7.46 6.42
CA ALA A 140 7.51 7.64 5.79
C ALA A 140 7.70 6.68 4.60
N ASP A 141 7.25 5.43 4.73
CA ASP A 141 7.29 4.42 3.65
C ASP A 141 6.41 4.84 2.47
N ILE A 142 5.17 5.28 2.72
CA ILE A 142 4.26 5.84 1.69
C ILE A 142 4.94 6.99 0.94
N ARG A 143 5.56 7.94 1.67
CA ARG A 143 6.25 9.08 1.05
C ARG A 143 7.43 8.63 0.18
N ARG A 144 8.23 7.66 0.64
CA ARG A 144 9.37 7.13 -0.14
C ARG A 144 8.92 6.50 -1.45
N HIS A 145 7.88 5.66 -1.40
CA HIS A 145 7.34 5.03 -2.61
C HIS A 145 6.68 6.05 -3.53
N ALA A 146 5.97 7.04 -2.99
CA ALA A 146 5.41 8.14 -3.77
C ALA A 146 6.51 8.96 -4.47
N GLN A 147 7.60 9.29 -3.78
CA GLN A 147 8.76 9.98 -4.36
C GLN A 147 9.41 9.16 -5.49
N THR A 148 9.50 7.83 -5.31
CA THR A 148 10.02 6.93 -6.35
C THR A 148 9.13 6.98 -7.60
N ALA A 149 7.81 6.91 -7.44
CA ALA A 149 6.87 7.05 -8.56
C ALA A 149 6.99 8.42 -9.24
N THR A 150 7.07 9.51 -8.48
CA THR A 150 7.28 10.86 -9.03
C THR A 150 8.56 10.94 -9.86
N ALA A 151 9.66 10.35 -9.39
CA ALA A 151 10.93 10.34 -10.12
C ALA A 151 10.84 9.56 -11.44
N GLU A 152 10.21 8.39 -11.46
CA GLU A 152 10.02 7.59 -12.68
C GLU A 152 9.19 8.34 -13.74
N ALA A 153 8.15 9.07 -13.31
CA ALA A 153 7.34 9.90 -14.20
C ALA A 153 8.12 11.12 -14.73
N ALA A 154 8.84 11.83 -13.88
CA ALA A 154 9.60 13.03 -14.25
C ALA A 154 10.70 12.73 -15.29
N ALA A 155 11.31 11.55 -15.19
CA ALA A 155 12.33 11.08 -16.12
C ALA A 155 11.79 10.75 -17.53
N GLY A 156 10.48 10.87 -17.78
CA GLY A 156 9.88 10.79 -19.11
C GLY A 156 10.02 12.06 -19.96
N THR A 157 10.53 13.16 -19.40
CA THR A 157 10.76 14.42 -20.14
C THR A 157 12.10 14.36 -20.90
N PRO A 158 12.22 14.84 -22.16
CA PRO A 158 11.19 15.47 -23.00
C PRO A 158 10.44 14.49 -23.91
N HIS A 159 10.59 13.17 -23.69
CA HIS A 159 10.01 12.15 -24.55
C HIS A 159 8.47 12.20 -24.62
N TRP A 160 7.82 12.59 -23.52
CA TRP A 160 6.36 12.67 -23.40
C TRP A 160 5.84 14.10 -23.29
N ARG A 161 4.52 14.27 -23.54
CA ARG A 161 3.81 15.54 -23.37
C ARG A 161 3.96 16.07 -21.95
N THR A 162 4.32 17.34 -21.81
CA THR A 162 4.57 18.00 -20.52
C THR A 162 3.37 17.90 -19.59
N GLU A 163 2.14 18.02 -20.09
CA GLU A 163 0.93 17.93 -19.25
C GLU A 163 0.74 16.53 -18.66
N ALA A 164 1.04 15.48 -19.43
CA ALA A 164 0.96 14.10 -18.97
C ALA A 164 2.01 13.82 -17.89
N VAL A 165 3.26 14.24 -18.14
CA VAL A 165 4.34 14.14 -17.14
C VAL A 165 3.96 14.89 -15.86
N SER A 166 3.42 16.11 -15.97
CA SER A 166 2.97 16.88 -14.82
C SER A 166 1.85 16.18 -14.03
N PHE A 167 0.91 15.54 -14.71
CA PHE A 167 -0.17 14.80 -14.05
C PHE A 167 0.38 13.59 -13.27
N PHE A 168 1.20 12.76 -13.92
CA PHE A 168 1.73 11.54 -13.30
C PHE A 168 2.82 11.80 -12.25
N THR A 169 3.50 12.95 -12.31
CA THR A 169 4.38 13.39 -11.21
C THR A 169 3.58 13.88 -10.00
N HIS A 170 2.40 14.47 -10.21
CA HIS A 170 1.54 14.98 -9.13
C HIS A 170 0.75 13.88 -8.41
N LEU A 171 0.26 12.88 -9.13
CA LEU A 171 -0.61 11.83 -8.58
C LEU A 171 -0.03 11.13 -7.31
N PRO A 172 1.26 10.75 -7.24
CA PRO A 172 1.85 10.17 -6.03
C PRO A 172 1.82 11.10 -4.82
N HIS A 173 1.89 12.42 -5.02
CA HIS A 173 1.79 13.38 -3.92
C HIS A 173 0.40 13.37 -3.28
N VAL A 174 -0.67 13.20 -4.06
CA VAL A 174 -2.04 13.09 -3.53
C VAL A 174 -2.16 11.88 -2.61
N VAL A 175 -1.58 10.74 -3.01
CA VAL A 175 -1.52 9.53 -2.20
C VAL A 175 -0.80 9.81 -0.87
N ALA A 176 0.36 10.48 -0.91
CA ALA A 176 1.14 10.79 0.28
C ALA A 176 0.52 11.87 1.20
N HIS A 177 -0.23 12.84 0.65
CA HIS A 177 -0.82 13.93 1.42
C HIS A 177 -2.05 13.51 2.23
N THR A 178 -2.79 12.49 1.78
CA THR A 178 -4.02 12.07 2.49
C THR A 178 -3.75 11.39 3.84
N VAL A 179 -2.49 11.17 4.19
CA VAL A 179 -2.10 10.53 5.46
C VAL A 179 -1.37 11.50 6.39
N GLN A 180 -1.32 12.80 6.09
CA GLN A 180 -0.76 13.82 7.00
C GLN A 180 -1.70 14.11 8.16
#